data_AF-A0A4Q2QPP7-F1
#
_entry.id   AF-A0A4Q2QPP7-F1
#
_cell.length_a   1.000
_cell.length_b   1.000
_cell.length_c   1.000
_cell.angle_alpha   90.00
_cell.angle_beta   90.00
_cell.angle_gamma   90.00
#
_symmetry.space_group_name_H-M   'P 1'
#
loop_
_entity.id
_entity.type
_entity.pdbx_description
1 polymer ?
#
loop_
_entity_poly.entity_id
_entity_poly.type
_entity_poly.pdbx_seq_one_letter_code
_entity_poly.pdbx_strand_id
1 'polypeptide(L)'
;REEPVAVEQGMISDREGRPLAVSVPVSAIWIDPQTTMEKGGVGYGPRWQAMAEALHLNLGELAQRVQNHPHARFLYLARQINPEQAEWIDKLHLPGVYLRDESRRFYPAGHVAANLLGFTNVDNQGIEGVEKSFNAQLTGKP
;
A
#
# COMPACT_ATOMS: atom_id res chain seq x y z
N ARG A 1 8.66 13.13 -12.35
CA ARG A 1 8.85 13.06 -10.88
C ARG A 1 9.39 11.67 -10.61
N GLU A 2 10.48 11.53 -9.87
CA GLU A 2 11.02 10.21 -9.53
C GLU A 2 10.11 9.59 -8.48
N GLU A 3 9.51 8.45 -8.80
CA GLU A 3 8.83 7.62 -7.82
C GLU A 3 9.89 6.72 -7.18
N PRO A 4 10.00 6.69 -5.83
CA PRO A 4 10.93 5.80 -5.19
C PRO A 4 10.52 4.36 -5.50
N VAL A 5 11.42 3.62 -6.15
CA VAL A 5 11.25 2.20 -6.45
C VAL A 5 11.13 1.45 -5.12
N ALA A 6 10.13 0.58 -5.01
CA ALA A 6 9.98 -0.26 -3.84
C ALA A 6 11.18 -1.21 -3.74
N VAL A 7 11.97 -1.07 -2.66
CA VAL A 7 13.05 -2.01 -2.35
C VAL A 7 12.47 -3.11 -1.48
N GLU A 8 12.69 -4.35 -1.89
CA GLU A 8 12.25 -5.49 -1.10
C GLU A 8 13.09 -5.61 0.18
N GLN A 9 12.41 -5.68 1.31
CA GLN A 9 13.06 -5.87 2.61
C GLN A 9 13.68 -7.28 2.67
N GLY A 10 14.90 -7.39 3.18
CA GLY A 10 15.64 -8.66 3.25
C GLY A 10 14.90 -9.75 4.03
N MET A 11 15.02 -11.01 3.58
CA MET A 11 14.41 -12.16 4.26
C MET A 11 15.10 -12.43 5.61
N ILE A 12 14.30 -12.74 6.64
CA ILE A 12 14.81 -13.26 7.91
C ILE A 12 14.61 -14.78 7.89
N SER A 13 15.66 -15.54 8.15
CA SER A 13 15.63 -17.00 8.25
C SER A 13 16.16 -17.50 9.60
N ASP A 14 15.79 -18.71 9.98
CA ASP A 14 16.43 -19.39 11.11
C ASP A 14 17.83 -19.93 10.75
N ARG A 15 18.47 -20.59 11.71
CA ARG A 15 19.81 -21.19 11.56
C ARG A 15 19.90 -22.28 10.50
N GLU A 16 18.79 -22.91 10.14
CA GLU A 16 18.70 -23.95 9.11
C GLU A 16 18.20 -23.37 7.77
N GLY A 17 18.06 -22.05 7.65
CA GLY A 17 17.65 -21.34 6.44
C GLY A 17 16.13 -21.30 6.22
N ARG A 18 15.31 -21.74 7.18
CA ARG A 18 13.85 -21.70 7.02
C ARG A 18 13.32 -20.26 7.17
N PRO A 19 12.39 -19.81 6.31
CA PRO A 19 11.91 -18.43 6.33
C PRO A 19 11.10 -18.14 7.60
N LEU A 20 11.45 -17.05 8.28
CA LEU A 20 10.79 -16.54 9.48
C LEU A 20 10.04 -15.22 9.20
N ALA A 21 10.59 -14.38 8.32
CA ALA A 21 9.91 -13.20 7.80
C ALA A 21 10.26 -13.01 6.32
N VAL A 22 9.23 -12.86 5.49
CA VAL A 22 9.37 -12.67 4.04
C VAL A 22 8.61 -11.43 3.60
N SER A 23 9.09 -10.80 2.54
CA SER A 23 8.42 -9.67 1.89
C SER A 23 7.49 -10.21 0.81
N VAL A 24 6.22 -9.84 0.87
CA VAL A 24 5.20 -10.26 -0.08
C VAL A 24 4.75 -9.04 -0.89
N PRO A 25 4.67 -9.14 -2.23
CA PRO A 25 4.19 -8.03 -3.06
C PRO A 25 2.72 -7.73 -2.75
N VAL A 26 2.41 -6.45 -2.59
CA VAL A 26 1.07 -5.92 -2.45
C VAL A 26 0.97 -4.61 -3.23
N SER A 27 -0.22 -4.06 -3.35
CA SER A 27 -0.40 -2.79 -4.04
C SER A 27 -1.08 -1.77 -3.14
N ALA A 28 -0.83 -0.50 -3.43
CA ALA A 28 -1.61 0.61 -2.93
C ALA A 28 -2.35 1.28 -4.10
N ILE A 29 -3.49 1.87 -3.75
CA ILE A 29 -4.25 2.71 -4.66
C ILE A 29 -4.23 4.12 -4.08
N TRP A 30 -3.90 5.07 -4.94
CA TRP A 30 -3.88 6.47 -4.58
C TRP A 30 -4.58 7.30 -5.64
N ILE A 31 -4.99 8.50 -5.23
CA ILE A 31 -5.64 9.48 -6.08
C ILE A 31 -4.81 10.76 -6.11
N ASP A 32 -4.78 11.42 -7.27
CA ASP A 32 -4.27 12.77 -7.48
C ASP A 32 -5.47 13.73 -7.53
N PRO A 33 -5.77 14.45 -6.42
CA PRO A 33 -6.91 15.34 -6.36
C PRO A 33 -6.92 16.41 -7.44
N GLN A 34 -5.78 17.00 -7.76
CA GLN A 34 -5.70 18.04 -8.77
C GLN A 34 -6.12 17.49 -10.14
N THR A 35 -5.51 16.38 -10.58
CA THR A 35 -5.85 15.75 -11.87
C THR A 35 -7.28 15.20 -11.89
N THR A 36 -7.78 14.73 -10.75
CA THR A 36 -9.17 14.28 -10.62
C THR A 36 -10.14 15.45 -10.83
N MET A 37 -9.89 16.59 -10.18
CA MET A 37 -10.72 17.80 -10.29
C MET A 37 -10.69 18.41 -11.70
N GLU A 38 -9.51 18.47 -12.33
CA GLU A 38 -9.35 18.92 -13.72
C GLU A 38 -10.16 18.06 -14.72
N LYS A 39 -10.41 16.79 -14.39
CA LYS A 39 -11.14 15.83 -15.21
C LYS A 39 -12.60 15.61 -14.76
N GLY A 40 -13.17 16.55 -14.02
CA GLY A 40 -14.58 16.55 -13.62
C GLY A 40 -14.87 16.02 -12.21
N GLY A 41 -13.83 15.77 -11.41
CA GLY A 41 -13.95 15.36 -10.01
C GLY A 41 -14.29 13.87 -9.82
N VAL A 42 -14.55 13.51 -8.56
CA VAL A 42 -15.07 12.18 -8.21
C VAL A 42 -16.51 12.09 -8.70
N GLY A 43 -16.75 11.18 -9.64
CA GLY A 43 -18.08 10.97 -10.21
C GLY A 43 -18.94 10.01 -9.39
N TYR A 44 -20.23 9.97 -9.70
CA TYR A 44 -21.20 9.01 -9.12
C TYR A 44 -21.62 7.92 -10.12
N GLY A 45 -20.85 7.75 -11.20
CA GLY A 45 -21.12 6.72 -12.21
C GLY A 45 -20.70 5.31 -11.77
N PRO A 46 -21.05 4.29 -12.56
CA PRO A 46 -20.84 2.87 -12.20
C PRO A 46 -19.38 2.52 -11.88
N ARG A 47 -18.42 3.14 -12.59
CA ARG A 47 -16.99 2.88 -12.38
C ARG A 47 -16.50 3.39 -11.01
N TRP A 48 -16.97 4.56 -10.59
CA TRP A 48 -16.64 5.11 -9.28
C TRP A 48 -17.30 4.30 -8.16
N GLN A 49 -18.56 3.88 -8.36
CA GLN A 49 -19.26 3.00 -7.42
C GLN A 49 -18.56 1.66 -7.26
N ALA A 50 -18.18 1.02 -8.35
CA ALA A 50 -17.47 -0.25 -8.35
C ALA A 50 -16.13 -0.18 -7.59
N MET A 51 -15.34 0.88 -7.78
CA MET A 51 -14.12 1.11 -7.00
C MET A 51 -14.43 1.31 -5.51
N ALA A 52 -15.41 2.15 -5.19
CA ALA A 52 -15.77 2.45 -3.81
C ALA A 52 -16.27 1.22 -3.06
N GLU A 53 -17.07 0.38 -3.70
CA GLU A 53 -17.51 -0.91 -3.13
C GLU A 53 -16.34 -1.85 -2.91
N ALA A 54 -15.46 -2.01 -3.91
CA ALA A 54 -14.28 -2.86 -3.80
C ALA A 54 -13.33 -2.42 -2.69
N LEU A 55 -13.21 -1.11 -2.45
CA LEU A 55 -12.36 -0.55 -1.39
C LEU A 55 -13.10 -0.26 -0.09
N HIS A 56 -14.40 -0.58 0.00
CA HIS A 56 -15.27 -0.25 1.13
C HIS A 56 -15.25 1.24 1.52
N LEU A 57 -15.19 2.12 0.53
CA LEU A 57 -15.17 3.57 0.70
C LEU A 57 -16.56 4.17 0.48
N ASN A 58 -16.86 5.28 1.17
CA ASN A 58 -18.00 6.11 0.85
C ASN A 58 -17.63 7.12 -0.24
N LEU A 59 -18.37 7.12 -1.36
CA LEU A 59 -18.11 8.04 -2.47
C LEU A 59 -18.27 9.52 -2.12
N GLY A 60 -19.27 9.86 -1.30
CA GLY A 60 -19.49 11.25 -0.88
C GLY A 60 -18.34 11.77 -0.02
N GLU A 61 -17.85 10.94 0.90
CA GLU A 61 -16.68 11.27 1.72
C GLU A 61 -15.41 11.38 0.87
N LEU A 62 -15.22 10.48 -0.10
CA LEU A 62 -14.10 10.56 -1.04
C LEU A 62 -14.15 11.85 -1.86
N ALA A 63 -15.32 12.20 -2.41
CA ALA A 63 -15.50 13.44 -3.16
C ALA A 63 -15.19 14.66 -2.29
N GLN A 64 -15.68 14.69 -1.05
CA GLN A 64 -15.37 15.77 -0.11
C GLN A 64 -13.87 15.84 0.21
N ARG A 65 -13.22 14.70 0.42
CA ARG A 65 -11.78 14.62 0.70
C ARG A 65 -10.95 15.17 -0.46
N VAL A 66 -11.32 14.84 -1.71
CA VAL A 66 -10.67 15.38 -2.91
C VAL A 66 -10.88 16.89 -3.00
N GLN A 67 -12.11 17.38 -2.78
CA GLN A 67 -12.43 18.81 -2.81
C GLN A 67 -11.72 19.61 -1.72
N ASN A 68 -11.49 19.03 -0.54
CA ASN A 68 -10.76 19.67 0.56
C ASN A 68 -9.26 19.77 0.29
N HIS A 69 -8.74 19.02 -0.68
CA HIS A 69 -7.32 18.98 -1.02
C HIS A 69 -7.07 19.24 -2.53
N PRO A 70 -7.58 20.33 -3.12
CA PRO A 70 -7.62 20.51 -4.58
C PRO A 70 -6.23 20.68 -5.22
N HIS A 71 -5.23 21.05 -4.42
CA HIS A 71 -3.83 21.23 -4.85
C HIS A 71 -2.94 20.04 -4.46
N ALA A 72 -3.46 19.05 -3.73
CA ALA A 72 -2.70 17.87 -3.42
C ALA A 72 -2.48 17.05 -4.70
N ARG A 73 -1.30 16.44 -4.80
CA ARG A 73 -0.91 15.56 -5.90
C ARG A 73 -0.96 14.08 -5.53
N PHE A 74 -1.32 13.76 -4.29
CA PHE A 74 -1.26 12.41 -3.76
C PHE A 74 -2.14 12.27 -2.51
N LEU A 75 -3.05 11.30 -2.52
CA LEU A 75 -3.79 10.82 -1.36
C LEU A 75 -4.01 9.31 -1.46
N TYR A 76 -3.70 8.55 -0.41
CA TYR A 76 -4.04 7.13 -0.37
C TYR A 76 -5.55 6.92 -0.32
N LEU A 77 -6.04 6.01 -1.17
CA LEU A 77 -7.38 5.42 -1.10
C LEU A 77 -7.34 4.12 -0.29
N ALA A 78 -6.36 3.26 -0.59
CA ALA A 78 -6.13 1.99 0.09
C ALA A 78 -4.64 1.62 0.03
N ARG A 79 -4.16 0.87 1.02
CA ARG A 79 -2.77 0.40 1.09
C ARG A 79 -2.75 -1.10 1.36
N GLN A 80 -1.66 -1.76 0.96
CA GLN A 80 -1.42 -3.19 1.18
C GLN A 80 -2.58 -4.11 0.76
N ILE A 81 -3.24 -3.79 -0.36
CA ILE A 81 -4.31 -4.62 -0.93
C ILE A 81 -3.74 -5.69 -1.87
N ASN A 82 -4.57 -6.69 -2.20
CA ASN A 82 -4.21 -7.74 -3.15
C ASN A 82 -3.90 -7.10 -4.53
N PRO A 83 -2.73 -7.41 -5.16
CA PRO A 83 -2.40 -6.92 -6.50
C PRO A 83 -3.48 -7.17 -7.55
N GLU A 84 -4.14 -8.33 -7.53
CA GLU A 84 -5.20 -8.66 -8.51
C GLU A 84 -6.41 -7.71 -8.38
N GLN A 85 -6.77 -7.37 -7.14
CA GLN A 85 -7.83 -6.40 -6.86
C GLN A 85 -7.41 -5.00 -7.31
N ALA A 86 -6.14 -4.64 -7.11
CA ALA A 86 -5.60 -3.36 -7.55
C ALA A 86 -5.61 -3.21 -9.07
N GLU A 87 -5.14 -4.22 -9.79
CA GLU A 87 -5.19 -4.25 -11.26
C GLU A 87 -6.62 -4.16 -11.80
N TRP A 88 -7.58 -4.81 -11.13
CA TRP A 88 -8.99 -4.69 -11.51
C TRP A 88 -9.50 -3.26 -11.36
N ILE A 89 -9.12 -2.55 -10.29
CA ILE A 89 -9.47 -1.13 -10.10
C ILE A 89 -8.79 -0.24 -11.15
N ASP A 90 -7.53 -0.50 -11.49
CA ASP A 90 -6.80 0.26 -12.51
C ASP A 90 -7.47 0.16 -13.89
N LYS A 91 -8.02 -1.02 -14.23
CA LYS A 91 -8.81 -1.26 -15.44
C LYS A 91 -10.14 -0.49 -15.48
N LEU A 92 -10.58 0.12 -14.38
CA LEU A 92 -11.72 1.05 -14.39
C LEU A 92 -11.34 2.38 -15.07
N HIS A 93 -10.06 2.68 -15.26
CA HIS A 93 -9.56 3.88 -15.93
C HIS A 93 -10.17 5.16 -15.35
N LEU A 94 -10.14 5.26 -14.02
CA LEU A 94 -10.66 6.41 -13.29
C LEU A 94 -9.65 7.57 -13.36
N PRO A 95 -10.09 8.80 -13.66
CA PRO A 95 -9.17 9.91 -13.80
C PRO A 95 -8.51 10.25 -12.47
N GLY A 96 -7.17 10.31 -12.49
CA GLY A 96 -6.38 10.65 -11.31
C GLY A 96 -6.22 9.52 -10.30
N VAL A 97 -6.73 8.31 -10.57
CA VAL A 97 -6.49 7.13 -9.73
C VAL A 97 -5.34 6.32 -10.32
N TYR A 98 -4.42 5.89 -9.48
CA TYR A 98 -3.20 5.19 -9.89
C TYR A 98 -2.84 4.08 -8.91
N LEU A 99 -2.08 3.11 -9.40
CA LEU A 99 -1.46 2.07 -8.58
C LEU A 99 -0.09 2.51 -8.08
N ARG A 100 0.33 1.88 -7.00
CA ARG A 100 1.70 1.94 -6.49
C ARG A 100 2.07 0.58 -5.95
N ASP A 101 3.21 0.06 -6.39
CA ASP A 101 3.75 -1.18 -5.85
C ASP A 101 4.23 -0.96 -4.41
N GLU A 102 3.83 -1.87 -3.54
CA GLU A 102 4.24 -1.94 -2.14
C GLU A 102 4.67 -3.38 -1.83
N SER A 103 5.27 -3.55 -0.66
CA SER A 103 5.46 -4.87 -0.08
C SER A 103 4.90 -4.86 1.34
N ARG A 104 4.65 -6.04 1.88
CA ARG A 104 4.30 -6.20 3.29
C ARG A 104 5.04 -7.40 3.86
N ARG A 105 5.25 -7.39 5.18
CA ARG A 105 5.81 -8.55 5.86
C ARG A 105 4.77 -9.65 6.06
N PHE A 106 5.22 -10.88 5.82
CA PHE A 106 4.54 -12.12 6.17
C PHE A 106 5.46 -12.97 7.06
N TYR A 107 4.89 -13.54 8.12
CA TYR A 107 5.60 -14.29 9.15
C TYR A 107 5.10 -15.75 9.17
N PRO A 108 5.75 -16.68 8.44
CA PRO A 108 5.25 -18.06 8.30
C PRO A 108 5.14 -18.83 9.62
N ALA A 109 6.05 -18.56 10.56
CA ALA A 109 6.05 -19.18 11.90
C ALA A 109 4.97 -18.61 12.84
N GLY A 110 4.27 -17.54 12.41
CA GLY A 110 3.20 -16.90 13.16
C GLY A 110 3.58 -16.56 14.60
N HIS A 111 2.70 -16.92 15.53
CA HIS A 111 2.81 -16.57 16.94
C HIS A 111 4.03 -17.20 17.66
N VAL A 112 4.57 -18.31 17.15
CA VAL A 112 5.65 -19.06 17.81
C VAL A 112 6.94 -18.22 17.94
N ALA A 113 7.19 -17.35 16.96
CA ALA A 113 8.37 -16.50 16.92
C ALA A 113 8.04 -14.99 16.96
N ALA A 114 6.76 -14.62 17.12
CA ALA A 114 6.31 -13.23 16.99
C ALA A 114 7.02 -12.25 17.94
N ASN A 115 7.20 -12.63 19.21
CA ASN A 115 7.85 -11.76 20.20
C ASN A 115 9.35 -11.55 19.91
N LEU A 116 10.01 -12.55 19.31
CA LEU A 116 11.41 -12.45 18.94
C LEU A 116 11.57 -11.63 17.66
N LEU A 117 10.82 -12.00 16.61
CA LEU A 117 10.89 -11.36 15.30
C LEU A 117 10.40 -9.92 15.35
N GLY A 118 9.34 -9.66 16.11
CA GLY A 118 8.59 -8.42 16.07
C GLY A 118 7.80 -8.29 14.77
N PHE A 119 7.48 -7.05 14.40
CA PHE A 119 6.70 -6.74 13.21
C PHE A 119 7.08 -5.38 12.62
N THR A 120 6.61 -5.14 11.39
CA THR A 120 6.72 -3.85 10.70
C THR A 120 5.41 -3.06 10.73
N ASN A 121 5.49 -1.75 10.54
CA ASN A 121 4.33 -0.91 10.29
C ASN A 121 3.93 -0.92 8.80
N VAL A 122 2.89 -0.15 8.44
CA VAL A 122 2.38 -0.04 7.06
C VAL A 122 3.41 0.52 6.06
N ASP A 123 4.44 1.20 6.55
CA ASP A 123 5.55 1.74 5.76
C ASP A 123 6.77 0.80 5.73
N ASN A 124 6.58 -0.47 6.11
CA ASN A 124 7.61 -1.51 6.20
C ASN A 124 8.78 -1.19 7.14
N GLN A 125 8.57 -0.29 8.10
CA GLN A 125 9.57 -0.02 9.13
C GLN A 125 9.39 -1.00 10.29
N GLY A 126 10.46 -1.70 10.67
CA GLY A 126 10.50 -2.55 11.84
C GLY A 126 10.33 -1.75 13.13
N ILE A 127 9.31 -2.10 13.91
CA ILE A 127 8.94 -1.35 15.13
C ILE A 127 9.11 -2.16 16.42
N GLU A 128 9.30 -3.47 16.31
CA GLU A 128 9.58 -4.37 17.42
C GLU A 128 10.60 -5.47 17.04
N GLY A 129 11.18 -6.14 18.04
CA GLY A 129 11.98 -7.34 17.88
C GLY A 129 13.18 -7.19 16.93
N VAL A 130 13.52 -8.30 16.26
CA VAL A 130 14.56 -8.35 15.23
C VAL A 130 14.29 -7.36 14.09
N GLU A 131 13.04 -7.21 13.65
CA GLU A 131 12.67 -6.26 12.59
C GLU A 131 13.12 -4.83 12.93
N LYS A 132 12.92 -4.39 14.17
CA LYS A 132 13.40 -3.08 14.64
C LYS A 132 14.91 -3.01 14.78
N SER A 133 15.49 -3.99 15.49
CA SER A 133 16.93 -4.00 15.81
C SER A 133 17.80 -4.01 14.55
N PHE A 134 17.33 -4.65 13.48
CA PHE A 134 18.05 -4.80 12.22
C PHE A 134 17.39 -4.01 11.07
N ASN A 135 16.48 -3.07 11.35
CA ASN A 135 15.71 -2.35 10.33
C ASN A 135 16.61 -1.73 9.24
N ALA A 136 17.72 -1.12 9.63
CA ALA A 136 18.65 -0.47 8.69
C ALA A 136 19.33 -1.47 7.74
N GLN A 137 19.62 -2.69 8.19
CA GLN A 137 20.17 -3.74 7.32
C GLN A 137 19.08 -4.37 6.44
N LEU A 138 17.86 -4.48 6.97
CA LEU A 138 16.74 -5.14 6.30
C LEU A 138 16.09 -4.26 5.22
N THR A 139 16.00 -2.95 5.42
CA THR A 139 15.27 -2.02 4.51
C THR A 139 15.99 -1.81 3.16
N GLY A 140 17.28 -2.13 3.07
CA GLY A 140 18.07 -1.85 1.87
C GLY A 140 18.20 -0.34 1.60
N LYS A 141 18.64 0.03 0.39
CA LYS A 141 18.68 1.41 -0.10
C LYS A 141 17.99 1.46 -1.46
N PRO A 142 17.09 2.43 -1.71
CA PRO A 142 16.56 2.69 -3.05
C PRO A 142 17.64 3.09 -4.04
#